data_AF-A0A1Q7S0G6-F1
#
_entry.id   AF-A0A1Q7S0G6-F1
#
_cell.length_a   1.000
_cell.length_b   1.000
_cell.length_c   1.000
_cell.angle_alpha   90.00
_cell.angle_beta   90.00
_cell.angle_gamma   90.00
#
_symmetry.space_group_name_H-M   'P 1'
#
loop_
_entity.id
_entity.type
_entity.pdbx_description
1 polymer ?
#
loop_
_entity_poly.entity_id
_entity_poly.type
_entity_poly.pdbx_seq_one_letter_code
_entity_poly.pdbx_strand_id
1 'polypeptide(L)' 'METPELVAARIRRALPYVDMERMVVAPDCGLKYLQRDVAVGKMKALVAGARLVREKPNSLLT' A
#
# COMPACT_ATOMS: atom_id res chain seq x y z
N MET A 1 11.00 5.45 7.62
CA MET A 1 9.55 5.24 7.41
C MET A 1 9.30 5.06 5.93
N GLU A 2 8.45 4.14 5.47
CA GLU A 2 8.13 4.04 4.03
C GLU A 2 7.45 5.31 3.53
N THR A 3 7.69 5.66 2.26
CA THR A 3 6.95 6.73 1.58
C THR A 3 5.68 6.17 0.92
N PRO A 4 4.63 7.00 0.71
CA PRO A 4 3.44 6.60 -0.04
C PRO A 4 3.75 6.04 -1.43
N GLU A 5 4.76 6.59 -2.13
CA GLU A 5 5.16 6.18 -3.48
C GLU A 5 5.78 4.79 -3.46
N LEU A 6 6.61 4.50 -2.46
CA LEU A 6 7.20 3.16 -2.28
C LEU A 6 6.11 2.13 -1.99
N VAL A 7 5.14 2.46 -1.13
CA VAL A 7 3.98 1.60 -0.87
C VAL A 7 3.18 1.37 -2.16
N ALA A 8 2.86 2.42 -2.90
CA ALA A 8 2.11 2.32 -4.15
C ALA A 8 2.83 1.46 -5.19
N ALA A 9 4.16 1.58 -5.30
CA ALA A 9 4.96 0.73 -6.17
C ALA A 9 4.88 -0.76 -5.77
N ARG A 10 4.91 -1.06 -4.46
CA ARG A 10 4.73 -2.45 -3.96
C ARG A 10 3.34 -3.00 -4.25
N ILE A 11 2.29 -2.19 -4.05
CA ILE A 11 0.91 -2.58 -4.37
C ILE A 11 0.76 -2.89 -5.87
N ARG A 12 1.29 -2.04 -6.75
CA ARG A 12 1.21 -2.25 -8.21
C ARG A 12 1.87 -3.56 -8.66
N ARG A 13 2.92 -4.02 -7.98
CA ARG A 13 3.56 -5.32 -8.28
C ARG A 13 2.65 -6.51 -8.04
N ALA A 14 1.59 -6.37 -7.23
CA ALA A 14 0.62 -7.44 -6.97
C ALA A 14 -0.51 -7.49 -8.01
N LEU A 15 -0.78 -6.39 -8.71
CA LEU A 15 -1.91 -6.29 -9.67
C LEU A 15 -1.87 -7.27 -10.86
N PRO A 16 -0.72 -7.78 -11.33
CA PRO A 16 -0.70 -8.85 -12.32
C PRO A 16 -1.21 -10.21 -11.79
N TYR A 17 -1.34 -10.37 -10.47
CA TYR A 17 -1.64 -11.64 -9.82
C TYR A 17 -2.98 -11.66 -9.08
N VAL A 18 -3.51 -10.49 -8.72
CA VAL A 18 -4.79 -10.35 -8.02
C VAL A 18 -5.52 -9.09 -8.50
N ASP A 19 -6.81 -9.24 -8.78
CA ASP A 19 -7.66 -8.11 -9.17
C ASP A 19 -7.71 -7.07 -8.05
N MET A 20 -7.71 -5.80 -8.43
CA MET A 20 -7.70 -4.68 -7.48
C MET A 20 -8.86 -4.75 -6.48
N GLU A 21 -10.04 -5.20 -6.92
CA GLU A 21 -11.25 -5.33 -6.10
C GLU A 21 -11.14 -6.43 -5.04
N ARG A 22 -10.26 -7.41 -5.25
CA ARG A 22 -10.03 -8.55 -4.35
C ARG A 22 -8.81 -8.37 -3.46
N MET A 23 -8.04 -7.30 -3.67
CA MET A 23 -6.78 -7.08 -2.98
C MET A 23 -6.96 -6.33 -1.65
N VAL A 24 -6.51 -6.95 -0.56
CA VAL A 24 -6.37 -6.30 0.75
C VAL A 24 -4.90 -5.96 0.98
N VAL A 25 -4.61 -4.69 1.22
CA VAL A 25 -3.26 -4.21 1.55
C VAL A 25 -3.11 -4.12 3.06
N ALA A 26 -2.04 -4.72 3.58
CA ALA A 26 -1.77 -4.79 5.01
C ALA A 26 -0.25 -4.71 5.25
N PRO A 27 0.18 -4.36 6.48
CA PRO A 27 1.55 -4.63 6.89
C PRO A 27 1.84 -6.13 6.90
N ASP A 28 3.10 -6.52 6.73
CA ASP A 28 3.53 -7.92 6.70
C ASP A 28 3.17 -8.68 8.00
N CYS A 29 3.17 -7.99 9.15
CA CYS A 29 2.83 -8.56 10.45
C CYS A 29 2.27 -7.47 11.39
N GLY A 30 1.97 -7.84 12.63
CA GLY A 30 1.52 -6.91 13.67
C GLY A 30 2.58 -5.85 14.02
N LEU A 31 2.12 -4.68 14.47
CA LEU A 31 2.97 -3.53 14.80
C LEU A 31 3.32 -3.44 16.30
N LYS A 32 3.05 -4.51 17.08
CA LYS A 32 3.17 -4.54 18.56
C LYS A 32 4.53 -4.04 19.07
N TYR A 33 5.60 -4.38 18.37
CA TYR A 33 6.97 -4.08 18.80
C TYR A 33 7.50 -2.73 18.30
N LEU A 34 6.68 -1.96 17.59
CA LEU A 34 7.10 -0.64 17.09
C LEU A 34 6.69 0.45 18.08
N GLN A 35 7.49 1.52 18.09
CA GLN A 35 7.09 2.77 18.73
C GLN A 35 5.79 3.28 18.10
N ARG A 36 4.92 3.90 18.90
CA ARG A 36 3.56 4.25 18.50
C ARG A 36 3.53 5.20 17.29
N ASP A 37 4.42 6.17 17.27
CA ASP A 37 4.60 7.13 16.18
C ASP A 37 5.01 6.43 14.87
N VAL A 38 5.93 5.47 14.95
CA VAL A 38 6.35 4.65 13.80
C VAL A 38 5.19 3.80 13.29
N ALA A 39 4.44 3.14 14.18
CA ALA A 39 3.28 2.33 13.81
C ALA A 39 2.21 3.17 13.10
N VAL A 40 1.84 4.33 13.67
CA VAL A 40 0.88 5.25 13.07
C VAL A 40 1.39 5.79 11.73
N GLY A 41 2.66 6.16 11.65
CA GLY A 41 3.26 6.67 10.44
C GLY A 41 3.28 5.65 9.30
N LYS A 42 3.59 4.38 9.60
CA LYS A 42 3.48 3.27 8.64
C LYS A 42 2.05 3.08 8.13
N MET A 43 1.06 3.12 9.02
CA MET A 43 -0.34 3.01 8.61
C MET A 43 -0.80 4.19 7.75
N LYS A 44 -0.34 5.42 8.05
CA LYS A 44 -0.60 6.60 7.20
C LYS A 44 0.01 6.43 5.81
N ALA A 45 1.26 5.96 5.73
CA ALA A 45 1.93 5.69 4.46
C ALA A 45 1.21 4.58 3.66
N LEU A 46 0.74 3.52 4.34
CA LEU A 46 -0.03 2.44 3.72
C LEU A 46 -1.32 2.96 3.06
N VAL A 47 -2.11 3.74 3.80
CA VAL A 47 -3.37 4.30 3.29
C VAL A 47 -3.12 5.30 2.15
N ALA A 48 -2.12 6.17 2.29
CA ALA A 48 -1.76 7.13 1.25
C ALA A 48 -1.29 6.43 -0.04
N GLY A 49 -0.42 5.42 0.08
CA GLY A 49 0.04 4.64 -1.07
C GLY A 49 -1.10 3.88 -1.75
N ALA A 50 -2.05 3.33 -0.97
CA ALA A 50 -3.23 2.68 -1.52
C ALA A 50 -4.14 3.66 -2.29
N ARG A 51 -4.31 4.91 -1.81
CA ARG A 51 -5.04 5.95 -2.55
C ARG A 51 -4.38 6.29 -3.88
N LEU A 52 -3.04 6.45 -3.91
CA LEU A 52 -2.30 6.70 -5.14
C LEU A 52 -2.47 5.62 -6.22
N VAL A 53 -2.77 4.38 -5.82
CA VAL A 53 -3.07 3.29 -6.76
C VAL A 53 -4.52 3.34 -7.23
N ARG A 54 -5.49 3.66 -6.36
CA ARG A 54 -6.91 3.80 -6.73
C ARG A 54 -7.19 5.01 -7.63
N GLU A 55 -6.56 6.14 -7.34
CA GLU A 55 -6.76 7.40 -8.07
C GLU A 55 -6.12 7.40 -9.46
N LYS A 56 -5.22 6.45 -9.74
CA LYS A 56 -4.65 6.24 -11.08
C LYS A 56 -5.27 4.98 -11.70
N PRO A 57 -6.50 5.06 -12.24
CA PRO A 57 -7.07 3.96 -12.99
C PRO A 57 -6.15 3.59 -14.15
N ASN A 58 -6.06 2.29 -14.37
CA ASN A 58 -5.15 1.59 -15.26
C ASN A 58 -5.27 2.10 -16.70
N SER A 59 -4.43 3.06 -17.10
CA SER A 59 -4.08 3.28 -18.51
C SER A 59 -2.95 2.34 -18.97
N LEU A 60 -2.64 1.31 -18.18
CA LEU A 60 -1.55 0.35 -18.39
C LEU A 60 -2.04 -1.10 -18.50
N LEU A 61 -3.33 -1.31 -18.82
CA LEU A 61 -3.88 -2.60 -19.27
C LEU A 61 -4.05 -2.65 -20.80
N THR A 62 -3.11 -2.06 -21.55
CA THR A 62 -2.96 -2.33 -22.99
C THR A 62 -1.61 -2.97 -23.24
#